data_AF-A0A485APE3-F1
#
_entry.id   AF-A0A485APE3-F1
#
_cell.length_a   1.000
_cell.length_b   1.000
_cell.length_c   1.000
_cell.angle_alpha   90.00
_cell.angle_beta   90.00
_cell.angle_gamma   90.00
#
_symmetry.space_group_name_H-M   'P 1'
#
loop_
_entity.id
_entity.type
_entity.pdbx_description
1 polymer ?
#
loop_
_entity_poly.entity_id
_entity_poly.type
_entity_poly.pdbx_seq_one_letter_code
_entity_poly.pdbx_strand_id
1 'polypeptide(L)'
;MKSLNRYPFEVQSLPSASFNLIQQVGRLIRSHGCWGEVIIYDKRLLTKNYGQRLLNALPVFPIERTEVPEVAELKPKAKAKAPRRKKR
;
A
#
# COMPACT_ATOMS: atom_id res chain seq x y z
N MET A 1 -31.71 -2.68 3.76
CA MET A 1 -30.38 -3.34 3.65
C MET A 1 -30.12 -4.44 4.69
N LYS A 2 -30.68 -4.41 5.91
CA LYS A 2 -30.60 -5.55 6.87
C LYS A 2 -31.54 -6.73 6.53
N SER A 3 -32.42 -6.59 5.54
CA SER A 3 -33.44 -7.58 5.16
C SER A 3 -32.94 -8.75 4.30
N LEU A 4 -31.66 -8.76 3.91
CA LEU A 4 -31.07 -9.79 3.02
C LEU A 4 -30.04 -10.70 3.71
N ASN A 5 -29.93 -10.66 5.05
CA ASN A 5 -28.95 -11.43 5.83
C ASN A 5 -27.49 -11.27 5.36
N ARG A 6 -27.18 -10.15 4.69
CA ARG A 6 -25.85 -9.80 4.20
C ARG A 6 -25.18 -8.84 5.17
N TYR A 7 -23.95 -9.15 5.56
CA TYR A 7 -23.16 -8.31 6.46
C TYR A 7 -22.77 -6.99 5.77
N PRO A 8 -23.31 -5.83 6.18
CA PRO A 8 -23.09 -4.56 5.47
C PRO A 8 -21.61 -4.18 5.36
N PHE A 9 -20.82 -4.54 6.36
CA PHE A 9 -19.37 -4.35 6.36
C PHE A 9 -18.69 -5.08 5.19
N GLU A 10 -19.03 -6.34 4.95
CA GLU A 10 -18.39 -7.15 3.90
C GLU A 10 -18.84 -6.77 2.50
N VAL A 11 -20.09 -6.32 2.36
CA VAL A 11 -20.68 -6.02 1.04
C VAL A 11 -20.43 -4.59 0.59
N GLN A 12 -20.25 -3.65 1.52
CA GLN A 12 -20.12 -2.23 1.19
C GLN A 12 -18.80 -1.63 1.67
N SER A 13 -18.50 -1.73 2.98
CA SER A 13 -17.32 -1.07 3.56
C SER A 13 -16.01 -1.66 3.05
N LEU A 14 -15.90 -3.00 3.04
CA LEU A 14 -14.67 -3.68 2.63
C LEU A 14 -14.35 -3.48 1.13
N PRO A 15 -15.31 -3.61 0.18
CA PRO A 15 -15.05 -3.34 -1.22
C PRO A 15 -14.69 -1.87 -1.48
N SER A 16 -15.35 -0.92 -0.81
CA SER A 16 -15.01 0.50 -0.92
C SER A 16 -13.59 0.78 -0.43
N ALA A 17 -13.18 0.20 0.70
CA ALA A 17 -11.82 0.31 1.21
C ALA A 17 -10.79 -0.30 0.24
N SER A 18 -11.08 -1.46 -0.33
CA SER A 18 -10.23 -2.12 -1.33
C SER A 18 -10.02 -1.23 -2.56
N PHE A 19 -11.11 -0.71 -3.11
CA PHE A 19 -11.07 0.17 -4.28
C PHE A 19 -10.22 1.41 -4.02
N ASN A 20 -10.43 2.07 -2.88
CA ASN A 20 -9.64 3.24 -2.50
C ASN A 20 -8.15 2.91 -2.35
N LEU A 21 -7.80 1.75 -1.79
CA LEU A 21 -6.42 1.33 -1.63
C LEU A 21 -5.74 1.08 -2.98
N ILE A 22 -6.41 0.38 -3.90
CA ILE A 22 -5.93 0.15 -5.26
C ILE A 22 -5.69 1.48 -5.98
N GLN A 23 -6.64 2.41 -5.90
CA GLN A 23 -6.51 3.72 -6.54
C GLN A 23 -5.36 4.56 -5.95
N GLN A 24 -5.11 4.46 -4.65
CA GLN A 24 -3.97 5.14 -4.01
C GLN A 24 -2.64 4.54 -4.47
N VAL A 25 -2.54 3.20 -4.49
CA VAL A 25 -1.34 2.50 -4.97
C VAL A 25 -1.08 2.76 -6.46
N GLY A 26 -2.13 2.86 -7.27
CA GLY A 26 -2.06 3.22 -8.68
C GLY A 26 -1.51 4.64 -8.94
N ARG A 27 -1.45 5.51 -7.91
CA ARG A 27 -0.77 6.81 -8.06
C ARG A 27 0.75 6.68 -8.14
N LEU A 28 1.31 5.60 -7.60
CA LEU A 28 2.76 5.35 -7.59
C LEU A 28 3.24 4.85 -8.97
N ILE A 29 2.52 3.89 -9.58
CA ILE A 29 2.91 3.31 -10.88
C ILE A 29 2.15 4.00 -12.01
N ARG A 30 2.80 4.95 -12.68
CA ARG A 30 2.23 5.61 -13.89
C ARG A 30 3.04 5.45 -15.17
N SER A 31 4.28 4.98 -15.05
CA SER A 31 5.17 4.73 -16.19
C SER A 31 6.24 3.70 -15.81
N HIS A 32 6.94 3.14 -16.78
CA HIS A 32 7.99 2.14 -16.57
C HIS A 32 9.17 2.64 -15.70
N GLY A 33 9.38 3.96 -15.59
CA GLY A 33 10.43 4.55 -14.75
C GLY A 33 10.00 4.88 -13.32
N CYS A 34 8.73 4.65 -12.96
CA CYS A 34 8.23 4.95 -11.63
C CYS A 34 8.76 3.95 -10.61
N TRP A 35 9.37 4.46 -9.54
CA TRP A 35 9.82 3.69 -8.39
C TRP A 35 9.43 4.43 -7.11
N GLY A 36 9.25 3.67 -6.02
CA GLY A 36 8.93 4.19 -4.71
C GLY A 36 8.32 3.10 -3.83
N GLU A 37 7.93 3.49 -2.63
CA GLU A 37 7.39 2.59 -1.61
C GLU A 37 6.01 3.11 -1.18
N VAL A 38 5.07 2.20 -0.94
CA VAL A 38 3.77 2.54 -0.35
C VAL A 38 3.82 2.13 1.13
N ILE A 39 3.85 3.12 2.01
CA ILE A 39 3.88 2.89 3.45
C ILE A 39 2.46 3.03 4.00
N ILE A 40 1.91 1.93 4.52
CA ILE A 40 0.55 1.89 5.07
C ILE A 40 0.61 1.78 6.60
N TYR A 41 0.17 2.82 7.30
CA TYR A 41 0.10 2.86 8.77
C TYR A 41 -1.20 2.26 9.31
N ASP A 42 -1.58 1.08 8.82
CA ASP A 42 -2.80 0.40 9.26
C ASP A 42 -2.51 -1.05 9.68
N LYS A 43 -2.43 -1.28 10.99
CA LYS A 43 -2.24 -2.62 11.57
C LYS A 43 -3.38 -3.58 11.23
N ARG A 44 -4.56 -3.09 10.81
CA ARG A 44 -5.72 -3.94 10.48
C ARG A 44 -5.48 -4.82 9.26
N LEU A 45 -4.60 -4.40 8.35
CA LEU A 45 -4.22 -5.20 7.18
C LEU A 45 -3.54 -6.53 7.57
N LEU A 46 -2.89 -6.57 8.73
CA LEU A 46 -2.21 -7.76 9.22
C LEU A 46 -3.00 -8.49 10.31
N THR A 47 -3.71 -7.74 11.17
CA THR A 47 -4.37 -8.30 12.36
C THR A 47 -5.78 -8.83 12.12
N LYS A 48 -6.45 -8.41 11.03
CA LYS A 48 -7.82 -8.82 10.72
C LYS A 48 -7.85 -9.75 9.53
N ASN A 49 -8.76 -10.73 9.55
CA ASN A 49 -8.92 -11.74 8.49
C ASN A 49 -9.19 -11.12 7.11
N TYR A 50 -9.90 -9.98 7.06
CA TYR A 50 -10.14 -9.28 5.80
C TYR A 50 -8.92 -8.54 5.25
N GLY A 51 -7.88 -8.33 6.06
CA GLY A 51 -6.66 -7.61 5.67
C GLY A 51 -5.89 -8.34 4.56
N GLN A 52 -5.76 -9.67 4.67
CA GLN A 52 -5.19 -10.52 3.62
C GLN A 52 -5.95 -10.38 2.29
N ARG A 53 -7.29 -10.29 2.34
CA ARG A 53 -8.11 -10.08 1.14
C ARG A 53 -7.84 -8.73 0.48
N LEU A 54 -7.61 -7.68 1.28
CA LEU A 54 -7.25 -6.35 0.77
C LEU A 54 -5.87 -6.35 0.13
N LEU A 55 -4.88 -7.00 0.76
CA LEU A 55 -3.52 -7.12 0.22
C LEU A 55 -3.49 -7.92 -1.08
N ASN A 56 -4.25 -9.01 -1.17
CA ASN A 56 -4.37 -9.83 -2.39
C ASN A 56 -5.06 -9.11 -3.54
N ALA A 57 -5.83 -8.05 -3.27
CA ALA A 57 -6.46 -7.24 -4.30
C ALA A 57 -5.51 -6.19 -4.90
N LEU A 58 -4.37 -5.94 -4.25
CA LEU A 58 -3.35 -5.05 -4.77
C LEU A 58 -2.53 -5.75 -5.87
N PRO A 59 -1.91 -4.98 -6.79
CA PRO A 59 -0.86 -5.50 -7.66
C PRO A 59 0.22 -6.22 -6.85
N VAL A 60 0.93 -7.17 -7.46
CA VAL A 60 1.94 -7.96 -6.77
C VAL A 60 3.11 -7.05 -6.36
N PHE A 61 3.22 -6.76 -5.06
CA PHE A 61 4.32 -6.02 -4.45
C PHE A 61 5.07 -6.87 -3.42
N PRO A 62 6.38 -6.67 -3.25
CA PRO A 62 7.07 -7.16 -2.07
C PRO A 62 6.55 -6.41 -0.83
N ILE A 63 6.01 -7.15 0.14
CA ILE A 63 5.49 -6.58 1.38
C ILE A 63 6.57 -6.70 2.45
N GLU A 64 7.18 -5.58 2.81
CA GLU A 64 8.15 -5.50 3.91
C GLU A 64 7.50 -4.97 5.18
N ARG A 65 7.94 -5.50 6.32
CA ARG A 65 7.49 -5.06 7.65
C ARG A 65 8.61 -4.26 8.27
N THR A 66 8.46 -2.94 8.30
CA THR A 66 9.34 -2.08 9.09
C THR A 66 8.76 -1.89 10.47
N GLU A 67 9.61 -1.95 11.49
CA GLU A 67 9.24 -1.47 12.82
C GLU A 67 9.06 0.05 12.73
N VAL A 68 8.06 0.56 13.45
CA VAL A 68 7.83 2.00 13.52
C VAL A 68 8.88 2.56 14.49
N PRO A 69 9.81 3.40 14.04
CA PRO A 69 10.80 3.96 14.94
C PRO A 69 10.09 4.81 15.99
N GLU A 70 10.47 4.63 17.26
CA GLU A 70 10.05 5.44 18.39
C GLU A 70 10.67 6.84 18.25
N VAL A 71 10.04 7.67 17.42
CA VAL A 71 10.31 9.11 17.19
C VAL A 71 11.79 9.51 17.37
N ALA A 72 12.70 8.93 16.59
CA ALA A 72 14.08 9.40 16.55
C ALA A 72 14.69 9.19 15.15
N GLU A 73 15.05 10.31 14.54
CA GLU A 73 15.91 10.47 13.37
C GLU A 73 15.37 10.00 12.02
N LEU A 74 14.69 10.93 11.33
CA LEU A 74 14.60 10.95 9.87
C LEU A 74 16.01 11.01 9.27
N LYS A 75 16.70 9.88 9.13
CA LYS A 75 17.82 9.76 8.20
C LYS A 75 17.22 9.59 6.80
N PRO A 76 17.43 10.54 5.87
CA PRO A 76 16.94 10.38 4.51
C PRO A 76 17.64 9.17 3.91
N LYS A 77 16.90 8.08 3.65
CA LYS A 77 17.43 6.97 2.83
C LYS A 77 17.84 7.57 1.49
N ALA A 78 19.14 7.50 1.23
CA ALA A 78 19.79 8.10 0.08
C ALA A 78 19.08 7.67 -1.22
N LYS A 79 18.62 8.65 -1.99
CA LYS A 79 18.16 8.42 -3.37
C LYS A 79 19.25 7.67 -4.11
N ALA A 80 18.94 6.49 -4.63
CA ALA A 80 19.82 5.74 -5.52
C ALA A 80 20.31 6.69 -6.64
N LYS A 81 21.63 6.88 -6.73
CA LYS A 81 22.27 7.72 -7.75
C LYS A 81 21.83 7.25 -9.13
N ALA A 82 21.14 8.11 -9.88
CA ALA A 82 21.03 7.95 -11.32
C ALA A 82 22.46 7.97 -11.93
N PRO A 83 22.81 7.06 -12.84
CA PRO A 83 24.14 7.04 -13.43
C PRO A 83 24.35 8.32 -14.24
N ARG A 84 25.34 9.13 -13.84
CA ARG A 84 25.81 10.28 -14.62
C ARG A 84 26.36 9.76 -15.95
N ARG A 85 25.59 9.92 -17.02
CA ARG A 85 26.01 9.68 -18.40
C ARG A 85 27.20 10.61 -18.70
N LYS A 86 28.41 10.06 -18.80
CA LYS A 86 29.61 10.79 -19.26
C LYS A 86 29.31 11.36 -20.65
N LYS A 87 29.20 12.67 -20.78
CA LYS A 87 29.31 13.34 -22.09
C LYS A 87 30.76 13.24 -22.53
N ARG A 88 30.97 12.66 -23.72
CA ARG A 88 32.21 12.79 -24.50
C ARG A 88 32.31 14.21 -25.03
#